data_AF-A0A967Q018-F1
#
_entry.id   AF-A0A967Q018-F1
#
_cell.length_a   1.000
_cell.length_b   1.000
_cell.length_c   1.000
_cell.angle_alpha   90.00
_cell.angle_beta   90.00
_cell.angle_gamma   90.00
#
_symmetry.space_group_name_H-M   'P 1'
#
loop_
_entity.id
_entity.type
_entity.pdbx_description
1 polymer ?
#
loop_
_entity_poly.entity_id
_entity_poly.type
_entity_poly.pdbx_seq_one_letter_code
_entity_poly.pdbx_strand_id
1 'polypeptide(L)' 'VNAAEADIDGDSWVLGVVINNQPRAYSLNLLNSHEVVNDQIGDTAFAAVW' A
#
# COMPACT_ATOMS: atom_id res chain seq x y z
N VAL A 1 5.99 11.35 5.05
CA VAL A 1 5.09 11.56 6.20
C VAL A 1 5.02 10.26 6.98
N ASN A 2 5.05 10.30 8.31
CA ASN A 2 4.76 9.10 9.09
C ASN A 2 3.24 8.85 9.10
N ALA A 3 2.82 7.65 9.50
CA ALA A 3 1.41 7.29 9.53
C ALA A 3 0.55 8.28 10.36
N ALA A 4 1.09 8.84 11.44
CA ALA A 4 0.41 9.82 12.28
C ALA A 4 0.22 11.21 11.63
N GLU A 5 0.92 11.49 10.53
CA GLU A 5 0.91 12.78 9.82
C GLU A 5 0.26 12.65 8.43
N ALA A 6 -0.22 11.45 8.09
CA ALA A 6 -0.85 11.22 6.81
C ALA A 6 -2.24 11.88 6.80
N ASP A 7 -2.54 12.59 5.71
CA ASP A 7 -3.87 13.16 5.47
C ASP A 7 -4.81 12.06 4.93
N ILE A 8 -5.13 11.09 5.80
CA ILE A 8 -6.01 9.96 5.54
C ILE A 8 -6.67 9.53 6.86
N ASP A 9 -7.94 9.13 6.81
CA ASP A 9 -8.63 8.60 8.00
C ASP A 9 -7.97 7.29 8.45
N GLY A 10 -7.85 7.10 9.76
CA GLY A 10 -7.25 5.90 10.36
C GLY A 10 -8.08 4.63 10.14
N ASP A 11 -9.37 4.76 9.77
CA ASP A 11 -10.25 3.65 9.40
C ASP A 11 -10.34 3.42 7.87
N SER A 12 -9.56 4.16 7.08
CA SER A 12 -9.57 4.04 5.62
C SER A 12 -9.20 2.65 5.15
N TRP A 13 -9.87 2.18 4.11
CA TRP A 13 -9.58 0.90 3.47
C TRP A 13 -8.20 0.90 2.81
N VAL A 14 -7.55 -0.25 2.89
CA VAL A 14 -6.25 -0.51 2.28
C VAL A 14 -6.28 -1.84 1.51
N LEU A 15 -5.48 -1.91 0.46
CA LEU A 15 -5.08 -3.18 -0.14
C LEU A 15 -3.95 -3.77 0.71
N GLY A 16 -4.23 -4.89 1.38
CA GLY A 16 -3.23 -5.63 2.16
C GLY A 16 -2.49 -6.65 1.30
N VAL A 17 -1.15 -6.64 1.34
CA VAL A 17 -0.30 -7.63 0.68
C VAL A 17 0.61 -8.27 1.73
N VAL A 18 0.68 -9.60 1.75
CA VAL A 18 1.57 -10.34 2.64
C VAL A 18 2.42 -11.28 1.80
N ILE A 19 3.73 -11.02 1.75
CA ILE A 19 4.71 -11.87 1.06
C ILE A 19 5.78 -12.22 2.09
N ASN A 20 6.16 -13.51 2.19
CA ASN A 20 7.18 -13.99 3.14
C ASN A 20 6.95 -13.50 4.58
N ASN A 21 5.71 -13.57 5.08
CA ASN A 21 5.29 -13.08 6.41
C ASN A 21 5.53 -11.58 6.67
N GLN A 22 5.80 -10.78 5.63
CA GLN A 22 5.97 -9.33 5.73
C GLN A 22 4.74 -8.62 5.15
N PRO A 23 3.92 -7.98 5.99
CA PRO A 23 2.76 -7.24 5.52
C PRO A 23 3.14 -5.87 4.95
N ARG A 24 2.35 -5.42 3.96
CA ARG A 24 2.27 -4.05 3.44
C ARG A 24 0.80 -3.67 3.29
N ALA A 25 0.52 -2.37 3.42
CA ALA A 25 -0.80 -1.79 3.24
C ALA A 25 -0.70 -0.61 2.27
N TYR A 26 -1.52 -0.62 1.22
CA TYR A 26 -1.58 0.44 0.22
C TYR A 26 -2.93 1.14 0.30
N SER A 27 -2.90 2.47 0.40
CA SER A 27 -4.13 3.28 0.44
C SER A 27 -4.92 3.13 -0.86
N LEU A 28 -6.19 2.73 -0.78
CA LEU A 28 -7.07 2.70 -1.95
C LEU A 28 -7.37 4.11 -2.46
N ASN A 29 -7.40 5.11 -1.59
CA ASN A 29 -7.59 6.51 -1.97
C ASN A 29 -6.43 7.01 -2.85
N LEU A 30 -5.19 6.60 -2.50
CA LEU A 30 -4.02 6.92 -3.31
C LEU A 30 -4.03 6.15 -4.62
N LEU A 31 -4.34 4.86 -4.60
CA LEU A 31 -4.40 4.02 -5.81
C LEU A 31 -5.46 4.49 -6.80
N ASN A 32 -6.62 4.98 -6.33
CA ASN A 32 -7.62 5.62 -7.20
C ASN A 32 -7.08 6.83 -7.98
N SER A 33 -6.07 7.52 -7.46
CA SER A 33 -5.47 8.70 -8.10
C SER A 33 -4.16 8.36 -8.82
N HIS A 34 -3.45 7.34 -8.36
CA HIS A 34 -2.19 6.82 -8.87
C HIS A 34 -2.30 5.31 -8.99
N GLU A 35 -2.85 4.84 -10.11
CA GLU A 35 -3.38 3.49 -10.35
C GLU A 35 -2.38 2.34 -10.14
N VAL A 36 -1.08 2.63 -10.06
CA VAL A 36 -0.04 1.61 -9.94
C VAL A 36 1.02 2.01 -8.93
N VAL A 37 1.32 1.12 -7.99
CA VAL A 37 2.47 1.20 -7.09
C VAL A 37 3.36 -0.01 -7.32
N ASN A 38 4.58 0.23 -7.80
CA ASN A 38 5.62 -0.81 -7.88
C ASN A 38 6.32 -0.93 -6.51
N ASP A 39 6.38 -2.14 -5.97
CA ASP A 39 7.01 -2.42 -4.67
C ASP A 39 7.79 -3.75 -4.72
N GLN A 40 8.59 -4.00 -3.70
CA GLN A 40 9.41 -5.18 -3.57
C GLN A 40 9.50 -5.63 -2.11
N ILE A 41 9.21 -6.91 -1.86
CA ILE A 41 9.41 -7.56 -0.56
C ILE A 41 10.44 -8.67 -0.75
N GLY A 42 11.64 -8.47 -0.19
CA GLY A 42 12.78 -9.37 -0.44
C GLY A 42 13.15 -9.38 -1.92
N ASP A 43 13.20 -10.55 -2.53
CA ASP A 43 13.50 -10.71 -3.97
C ASP A 43 12.23 -10.71 -4.85
N THR A 44 11.03 -10.53 -4.26
CA THR A 44 9.77 -10.53 -5.00
C THR A 44 9.35 -9.11 -5.32
N ALA A 45 9.53 -8.73 -6.59
CA ALA A 45 8.95 -7.51 -7.15
C ALA A 45 7.47 -7.74 -7.51
N PHE A 46 6.62 -6.75 -7.26
CA PHE A 46 5.20 -6.78 -7.61
C PHE A 46 4.68 -5.36 -7.85
N ALA A 47 3.48 -5.28 -8.42
CA ALA A 47 2.73 -4.04 -8.56
C ALA A 47 1.38 -4.19 -7.89
N ALA A 48 1.03 -3.25 -7.02
CA ALA A 48 -0.33 -3.07 -6.53
C ALA A 48 -1.08 -2.17 -7.54
N VAL A 49 -2.21 -2.66 -8.05
CA VAL A 49 -3.04 -1.96 -9.05
C VAL A 49 -4.50 -1.91 -8.62
N TRP A 50 -5.22 -0.89 -9.08
CA TRP A 50 -6.65 -0.70 -8.83
C TRP A 50 -7.42 -0.46 -10.14
#